data_AF-A0A5C6RG74-F1
#
_entry.id   AF-A0A5C6RG74-F1
#
_cell.length_a   1.000
_cell.length_b   1.000
_cell.length_c   1.000
_cell.angle_alpha   90.00
_cell.angle_beta   90.00
_cell.angle_gamma   90.00
#
_symmetry.space_group_name_H-M   'P 1'
#
loop_
_entity.id
_entity.type
_entity.pdbx_description
1 polymer ?
#
loop_
_entity_poly.entity_id
_entity_poly.type
_entity_poly.pdbx_seq_one_letter_code
_entity_poly.pdbx_strand_id
1 'polypeptide(L)'
;MQRKHCHTKATSMKYLLLSACSFLCGVAVWAQPLRAHLWESRPLILAANRADAPTLQGQLAILTQHQGEVTARDLVVYQIFPEYGLSPSGQELTPQQHAGLLKAYGPFSADQLTVVLIGKDGTVKLRQEGLVAHEALWGLIDGMPMRKIEMQREKKRHGAPGQYSGKSEQF
;
A
#
# COMPACT_ATOMS: atom_id res chain seq x y z
N MET A 1 34.13 20.61 78.51
CA MET A 1 34.15 19.13 78.63
C MET A 1 32.72 18.62 78.70
N GLN A 2 32.42 17.51 78.00
CA GLN A 2 31.17 16.69 78.06
C GLN A 2 29.90 17.36 77.49
N ARG A 3 29.64 17.28 76.17
CA ARG A 3 28.81 16.26 75.48
C ARG A 3 27.49 15.92 76.20
N LYS A 4 26.35 16.17 75.53
CA LYS A 4 25.22 15.25 75.30
C LYS A 4 24.17 15.97 74.44
N HIS A 5 24.22 15.73 73.13
CA HIS A 5 23.45 14.73 72.37
C HIS A 5 22.12 15.29 71.85
N CYS A 6 22.24 15.71 70.59
CA CYS A 6 21.20 15.94 69.60
C CYS A 6 20.15 14.83 69.58
N HIS A 7 18.87 15.21 69.65
CA HIS A 7 17.78 14.38 69.13
C HIS A 7 17.26 15.03 67.85
N THR A 8 17.64 14.43 66.73
CA THR A 8 17.21 14.78 65.39
C THR A 8 15.80 14.22 65.12
N LYS A 9 15.01 15.02 64.41
CA LYS A 9 13.66 14.75 63.90
C LYS A 9 13.60 13.48 63.04
N ALA A 10 12.44 12.82 62.98
CA ALA A 10 11.96 12.18 61.74
C ALA A 10 10.47 11.85 61.85
N THR A 11 9.63 12.70 61.27
CA THR A 11 8.22 12.41 60.97
C THR A 11 8.14 11.38 59.85
N SER A 12 7.29 10.36 60.05
CA SER A 12 6.99 9.28 59.10
C SER A 12 6.69 9.79 57.69
N MET A 13 7.49 9.37 56.71
CA MET A 13 7.23 9.57 55.29
C MET A 13 6.74 8.24 54.69
N LYS A 14 5.42 8.02 54.75
CA LYS A 14 4.71 6.98 53.99
C LYS A 14 4.28 7.57 52.65
N TYR A 15 5.11 7.42 51.63
CA TYR A 15 4.66 7.52 50.24
C TYR A 15 5.20 6.33 49.46
N LEU A 16 4.57 5.20 49.76
CA LEU A 16 4.37 4.12 48.81
C LEU A 16 3.38 4.65 47.76
N LEU A 17 3.79 4.70 46.50
CA LEU A 17 3.00 4.23 45.35
C LEU A 17 3.84 4.42 44.08
N LEU A 18 4.42 3.29 43.64
CA LEU A 18 4.95 3.09 42.31
C LEU A 18 3.84 3.35 41.28
N SER A 19 3.87 4.50 40.60
CA SER A 19 3.16 4.67 39.33
C SER A 19 4.06 4.13 38.22
N ALA A 20 4.11 2.79 38.10
CA ALA A 20 4.73 2.14 36.96
C ALA A 20 3.93 2.49 35.70
N CYS A 21 4.61 3.16 34.76
CA CYS A 21 4.14 3.53 33.44
C CYS A 21 3.59 2.31 32.68
N SER A 22 2.30 2.01 32.86
CA SER A 22 1.54 1.06 32.05
C SER A 22 0.90 1.82 30.89
N PHE A 23 1.75 2.45 30.07
CA PHE A 23 1.36 2.87 28.73
C PHE A 23 2.12 1.98 27.74
N LEU A 24 1.90 0.67 27.83
CA LEU A 24 1.92 -0.17 26.63
C LEU A 24 0.70 0.26 25.81
N CYS A 25 0.85 1.38 25.09
CA CYS A 25 0.05 1.66 23.92
C CYS A 25 0.42 0.57 22.91
N GLY A 26 -0.29 -0.57 22.99
CA GLY A 26 -0.37 -1.52 21.90
C GLY A 26 -1.01 -0.80 20.75
N VAL A 27 -0.21 -0.05 19.97
CA VAL A 27 -0.63 0.38 18.65
C VAL A 27 -0.83 -0.92 17.88
N ALA A 28 -2.08 -1.35 17.78
CA ALA A 28 -2.45 -2.26 16.72
C ALA A 28 -1.99 -1.55 15.44
N VAL A 29 -0.92 -2.04 14.84
CA VAL A 29 -0.55 -1.65 13.49
C VAL A 29 -1.60 -2.32 12.63
N TRP A 30 -2.63 -1.57 12.26
CA TRP A 30 -3.64 -2.03 11.32
C TRP A 30 -2.89 -2.16 9.99
N ALA A 31 -2.41 -3.35 9.71
CA ALA A 31 -1.75 -3.69 8.46
C ALA A 31 -2.81 -3.61 7.36
N GLN A 32 -3.02 -2.40 6.84
CA GLN A 32 -3.77 -2.20 5.61
C GLN A 32 -2.93 -2.88 4.52
N PRO A 33 -3.44 -3.89 3.80
CA PRO A 33 -2.66 -4.62 2.81
C PRO A 33 -2.05 -3.68 1.75
N LEU A 34 -2.72 -2.56 1.45
CA LEU A 34 -2.23 -1.56 0.51
C LEU A 34 -1.12 -0.66 1.07
N ARG A 35 -0.96 -0.57 2.40
CA ARG A 35 0.20 0.14 2.97
C ARG A 35 1.51 -0.55 2.61
N ALA A 36 1.50 -1.87 2.43
CA ALA A 36 2.67 -2.61 1.95
C ALA A 36 3.03 -2.28 0.49
N HIS A 37 2.09 -1.72 -0.29
CA HIS A 37 2.33 -1.32 -1.68
C HIS A 37 2.61 0.17 -1.87
N LEU A 38 2.58 0.96 -0.79
CA LEU A 38 2.92 2.39 -0.87
C LEU A 38 4.33 2.54 -1.44
N TRP A 39 4.48 3.47 -2.39
CA TRP A 39 5.74 3.81 -3.07
C TRP A 39 6.30 2.78 -4.05
N GLU A 40 5.82 1.53 -4.05
CA GLU A 40 6.32 0.46 -4.95
C GLU A 40 5.37 0.17 -6.11
N SER A 41 4.08 0.00 -5.83
CA SER A 41 3.09 -0.45 -6.82
C SER A 41 1.85 0.42 -6.83
N ARG A 42 1.06 0.31 -7.90
CA ARG A 42 -0.25 0.95 -8.06
C ARG A 42 -1.32 -0.12 -7.84
N PRO A 43 -2.02 -0.13 -6.70
CA PRO A 43 -3.11 -1.07 -6.51
C PRO A 43 -4.30 -0.73 -7.43
N LEU A 44 -4.81 -1.74 -8.12
CA LEU A 44 -6.06 -1.70 -8.87
C LEU A 44 -7.05 -2.64 -8.18
N ILE A 45 -8.09 -2.09 -7.57
CA ILE A 45 -9.16 -2.87 -6.96
C ILE A 45 -10.25 -3.10 -8.01
N LEU A 46 -10.59 -4.36 -8.23
CA LEU A 46 -11.71 -4.83 -9.02
C LEU A 46 -12.76 -5.41 -8.07
N ALA A 47 -13.78 -4.64 -7.74
CA ALA A 47 -14.83 -5.08 -6.83
C ALA A 47 -16.07 -5.52 -7.61
N ALA A 48 -16.56 -6.73 -7.34
CA ALA A 48 -17.76 -7.28 -7.97
C ALA A 48 -18.51 -8.18 -6.99
N ASN A 49 -19.79 -8.44 -7.26
CA ASN A 49 -20.58 -9.32 -6.41
C ASN A 49 -20.20 -10.80 -6.59
N ARG A 50 -19.80 -11.20 -7.80
CA ARG A 50 -19.48 -12.59 -8.15
C ARG A 50 -18.18 -12.69 -8.95
N ALA A 51 -17.43 -13.76 -8.70
CA ALA A 51 -16.19 -14.05 -9.43
C ALA A 51 -16.41 -14.31 -10.93
N ASP A 52 -17.55 -14.86 -11.31
CA ASP A 52 -17.92 -15.16 -12.69
C ASP A 52 -18.70 -14.03 -13.39
N ALA A 53 -18.77 -12.84 -12.78
CA ALA A 53 -19.42 -11.69 -13.38
C ALA A 53 -18.76 -11.36 -14.75
N PRO A 54 -19.53 -11.25 -15.86
CA PRO A 54 -18.96 -11.02 -17.19
C PRO A 54 -18.09 -9.78 -17.29
N THR A 55 -18.44 -8.70 -16.59
CA THR A 55 -17.66 -7.45 -16.54
C THR A 55 -16.32 -7.64 -15.82
N LEU A 56 -16.29 -8.39 -14.72
CA LEU A 56 -15.04 -8.71 -14.02
C LEU A 56 -14.12 -9.55 -14.91
N GLN A 57 -14.67 -10.61 -15.51
CA GLN A 57 -13.92 -11.48 -16.42
C GLN A 57 -13.41 -10.71 -17.63
N GLY A 58 -14.21 -9.81 -18.20
CA GLY A 58 -13.79 -8.90 -19.26
C GLY A 58 -12.63 -8.00 -18.86
N GLN A 59 -12.69 -7.39 -17.67
CA GLN A 59 -11.61 -6.53 -17.17
C GLN A 59 -10.32 -7.33 -16.92
N LEU A 60 -10.42 -8.54 -16.34
CA LEU A 60 -9.28 -9.42 -16.11
C LEU A 60 -8.65 -9.88 -17.44
N ALA A 61 -9.47 -10.17 -18.46
CA ALA A 61 -8.99 -10.52 -19.79
C ALA A 61 -8.19 -9.38 -20.43
N ILE A 62 -8.69 -8.14 -20.33
CA ILE A 62 -7.97 -6.94 -20.80
C ILE A 62 -6.61 -6.82 -20.09
N LEU A 63 -6.57 -6.94 -18.77
CA LEU A 63 -5.30 -6.87 -18.01
C LEU A 63 -4.34 -8.01 -18.40
N THR A 64 -4.87 -9.20 -18.67
CA THR A 64 -4.10 -10.39 -19.07
C THR A 64 -3.55 -10.28 -20.49
N GLN A 65 -4.28 -9.66 -21.40
CA GLN A 65 -3.81 -9.40 -22.75
C GLN A 65 -2.66 -8.37 -22.76
N HIS A 66 -2.62 -7.45 -21.79
CA HIS A 66 -1.66 -6.36 -21.70
C HIS A 66 -0.65 -6.52 -20.54
N GLN A 67 -0.24 -7.75 -20.21
CA GLN A 67 0.64 -8.03 -19.05
C GLN A 67 1.97 -7.25 -19.04
N GLY A 68 2.56 -7.01 -20.22
CA GLY A 68 3.76 -6.18 -20.33
C GLY A 68 3.51 -4.73 -19.88
N GLU A 69 2.34 -4.18 -20.18
CA GLU A 69 1.94 -2.83 -19.80
C GLU A 69 1.53 -2.70 -18.34
N VAL A 70 0.91 -3.75 -17.78
CA VAL A 70 0.64 -3.89 -16.34
C VAL A 70 1.96 -3.86 -15.56
N THR A 71 2.92 -4.68 -16.00
CA THR A 71 4.25 -4.78 -15.37
C THR A 71 5.02 -3.48 -15.49
N ALA A 72 5.06 -2.84 -16.66
CA ALA A 72 5.78 -1.60 -16.89
C ALA A 72 5.29 -0.41 -16.04
N ARG A 73 4.07 -0.51 -15.48
CA ARG A 73 3.43 0.52 -14.67
C ARG A 73 3.30 0.15 -13.19
N ASP A 74 3.92 -0.96 -12.79
CA ASP A 74 3.89 -1.53 -11.45
C ASP A 74 2.46 -1.74 -10.91
N LEU A 75 1.53 -2.18 -11.76
CA LEU A 75 0.15 -2.42 -11.36
C LEU A 75 -0.01 -3.77 -10.67
N VAL A 76 -0.74 -3.77 -9.56
CA VAL A 76 -1.09 -4.99 -8.82
C VAL A 76 -2.60 -5.04 -8.62
N VAL A 77 -3.21 -6.21 -8.86
CA VAL A 77 -4.66 -6.34 -8.94
C VAL A 77 -5.20 -7.01 -7.68
N TYR A 78 -6.15 -6.35 -7.02
CA TYR A 78 -6.95 -6.95 -5.95
C TYR A 78 -8.35 -7.21 -6.47
N GLN A 79 -8.92 -8.36 -6.12
CA GLN A 79 -10.33 -8.67 -6.42
C GLN A 79 -11.12 -8.66 -5.11
N ILE A 80 -12.21 -7.91 -5.03
CA ILE A 80 -12.99 -7.78 -3.79
C ILE A 80 -14.43 -8.20 -4.03
N PHE A 81 -14.90 -9.13 -3.21
CA PHE A 81 -16.26 -9.64 -3.20
C PHE A 81 -16.92 -9.31 -1.85
N PRO A 82 -18.25 -9.47 -1.69
CA PRO A 82 -18.93 -9.17 -0.43
C PRO A 82 -18.35 -9.91 0.77
N GLU A 83 -18.05 -11.20 0.59
CA GLU A 83 -17.65 -12.09 1.69
C GLU A 83 -16.13 -12.29 1.81
N TYR A 84 -15.39 -12.08 0.74
CA TYR A 84 -13.94 -12.35 0.69
C TYR A 84 -13.25 -11.44 -0.33
N GLY A 85 -11.92 -11.49 -0.36
CA GLY A 85 -11.13 -10.81 -1.38
C GLY A 85 -9.88 -11.59 -1.72
N LEU A 86 -9.30 -11.31 -2.89
CA LEU A 86 -8.07 -11.93 -3.38
C LEU A 86 -6.97 -10.88 -3.50
N SER A 87 -5.78 -11.25 -3.07
CA SER A 87 -4.55 -10.49 -3.25
C SER A 87 -4.05 -10.58 -4.71
N PRO A 88 -3.01 -9.80 -5.07
CA PRO A 88 -2.36 -9.91 -6.38
C PRO A 88 -1.77 -11.28 -6.69
N SER A 89 -1.44 -12.08 -5.67
CA SER A 89 -0.99 -13.47 -5.84
C SER A 89 -2.13 -14.47 -6.00
N GLY A 90 -3.39 -14.02 -5.99
CA GLY A 90 -4.58 -14.87 -6.03
C GLY A 90 -4.90 -15.55 -4.71
N GLN A 91 -4.21 -15.20 -3.62
CA GLN A 91 -4.49 -15.73 -2.29
C GLN A 91 -5.63 -14.97 -1.63
N GLU A 92 -6.45 -15.67 -0.86
CA GLU A 92 -7.52 -15.02 -0.09
C GLU A 92 -6.93 -14.07 0.96
N LEU A 93 -7.52 -12.88 1.06
CA LEU A 93 -7.18 -11.90 2.07
C LEU A 93 -7.68 -12.37 3.44
N THR A 94 -6.95 -12.03 4.49
CA THR A 94 -7.47 -12.27 5.85
C THR A 94 -8.73 -11.43 6.09
N PRO A 95 -9.63 -11.85 6.99
CA PRO A 95 -10.84 -11.06 7.31
C PRO A 95 -10.52 -9.61 7.71
N GLN A 96 -9.40 -9.39 8.40
CA GLN A 96 -8.95 -8.05 8.77
C GLN A 96 -8.51 -7.21 7.57
N GLN A 97 -7.80 -7.82 6.61
CA GLN A 97 -7.37 -7.15 5.38
C GLN A 97 -8.55 -6.78 4.49
N HIS A 98 -9.48 -7.72 4.31
CA HIS A 98 -10.71 -7.52 3.54
C HIS A 98 -11.60 -6.43 4.16
N ALA A 99 -11.88 -6.50 5.46
CA ALA A 99 -12.63 -5.46 6.16
C ALA A 99 -11.94 -4.09 6.10
N GLY A 100 -10.61 -4.06 6.17
CA GLY A 100 -9.82 -2.84 6.01
C GLY A 100 -10.02 -2.19 4.63
N LEU A 101 -9.99 -3.00 3.57
CA LEU A 101 -10.24 -2.55 2.20
C LEU A 101 -11.66 -2.04 1.99
N LEU A 102 -12.66 -2.76 2.49
CA LEU A 102 -14.06 -2.32 2.44
C LEU A 102 -14.27 -1.02 3.20
N LYS A 103 -13.62 -0.84 4.36
CA LYS A 103 -13.70 0.40 5.13
C LYS A 103 -13.06 1.59 4.42
N ALA A 104 -11.92 1.37 3.75
CA ALA A 104 -11.14 2.44 3.12
C ALA A 104 -11.65 2.82 1.73
N TYR A 105 -12.11 1.84 0.95
CA TYR A 105 -12.45 2.00 -0.47
C TYR A 105 -13.85 1.49 -0.81
N GLY A 106 -14.59 0.90 0.12
CA GLY A 106 -16.01 0.67 -0.08
C GLY A 106 -16.85 1.95 0.14
N PRO A 107 -18.19 1.83 0.05
CA PRO A 107 -18.90 0.69 -0.51
C PRO A 107 -18.62 0.52 -2.01
N PHE A 108 -18.91 -0.67 -2.54
CA PHE A 108 -18.84 -1.00 -3.96
C PHE A 108 -20.24 -1.30 -4.48
N SER A 109 -20.46 -1.10 -5.78
CA SER A 109 -21.76 -1.40 -6.40
C SER A 109 -22.07 -2.90 -6.29
N ALA A 110 -23.31 -3.23 -5.91
CA ALA A 110 -23.78 -4.61 -5.83
C ALA A 110 -24.11 -5.19 -7.23
N ASP A 111 -24.44 -4.32 -8.17
CA ASP A 111 -24.97 -4.70 -9.49
C ASP A 111 -23.91 -4.59 -10.59
N GLN A 112 -22.81 -3.86 -10.35
CA GLN A 112 -21.79 -3.57 -11.35
C GLN A 112 -20.38 -3.77 -10.81
N LEU A 113 -19.45 -4.04 -11.73
CA LEU A 113 -18.01 -3.99 -11.45
C LEU A 113 -17.65 -2.57 -11.01
N THR A 114 -16.94 -2.41 -9.90
CA THR A 114 -16.32 -1.14 -9.51
C THR A 114 -14.80 -1.27 -9.65
N VAL A 115 -14.20 -0.40 -10.46
CA VAL A 115 -12.76 -0.31 -10.67
C VAL A 115 -12.22 0.89 -9.90
N VAL A 116 -11.27 0.65 -9.01
CA VAL A 116 -10.61 1.71 -8.24
C VAL A 116 -9.10 1.65 -8.46
N LEU A 117 -8.53 2.70 -9.06
CA LEU A 117 -7.08 2.85 -9.22
C LEU A 117 -6.54 3.69 -8.07
N ILE A 118 -5.50 3.17 -7.41
CA ILE A 118 -4.81 3.83 -6.31
C ILE A 118 -3.38 4.12 -6.75
N GLY A 119 -2.94 5.36 -6.52
CA GLY A 119 -1.58 5.79 -6.83
C GLY A 119 -0.56 5.19 -5.87
N LYS A 120 0.73 5.27 -6.24
CA LYS A 120 1.85 4.95 -5.34
C LYS A 120 1.89 5.84 -4.09
N ASP A 121 1.19 6.98 -4.13
CA ASP A 121 0.98 7.92 -3.03
C ASP A 121 -0.18 7.49 -2.08
N GLY A 122 -0.86 6.39 -2.39
CA GLY A 122 -2.01 5.89 -1.63
C GLY A 122 -3.32 6.62 -1.89
N THR A 123 -3.34 7.63 -2.77
CA THR A 123 -4.55 8.37 -3.11
C THR A 123 -5.33 7.69 -4.24
N VAL A 124 -6.67 7.75 -4.17
CA VAL A 124 -7.53 7.25 -5.25
C VAL A 124 -7.40 8.16 -6.46
N LYS A 125 -7.10 7.58 -7.62
CA LYS A 125 -6.92 8.28 -8.91
C LYS A 125 -8.09 8.07 -9.85
N LEU A 126 -8.72 6.90 -9.77
CA LEU A 126 -9.92 6.55 -10.52
C LEU A 126 -10.87 5.79 -9.60
N ARG A 127 -12.16 6.09 -9.70
CA ARG A 127 -13.25 5.22 -9.31
C ARG A 127 -14.26 5.24 -10.44
N GLN A 128 -14.54 4.08 -11.01
CA GLN A 128 -15.48 3.95 -12.13
C GLN A 128 -16.28 2.66 -12.00
N GLU A 129 -17.53 2.70 -12.42
CA GLU A 129 -18.39 1.52 -12.57
C GLU A 129 -18.32 0.99 -14.01
N GLY A 130 -18.39 -0.34 -14.14
CA GLY A 130 -18.29 -1.04 -15.43
C GLY A 130 -16.85 -1.27 -15.89
N LEU A 131 -16.71 -1.56 -17.19
CA LEU A 131 -15.43 -1.83 -17.82
C LEU A 131 -14.63 -0.54 -18.02
N VAL A 132 -13.32 -0.65 -17.81
CA VAL A 132 -12.35 0.42 -18.09
C VAL A 132 -11.45 -0.04 -19.23
N ALA A 133 -11.52 0.69 -20.34
CA ALA A 133 -10.65 0.48 -21.49
C ALA A 133 -9.17 0.64 -21.09
N HIS A 134 -8.30 -0.19 -21.66
CA HIS A 134 -6.89 -0.20 -21.28
C HIS A 134 -6.20 1.12 -21.63
N GLU A 135 -6.54 1.72 -22.76
CA GLU A 135 -5.99 3.01 -23.22
C GLU A 135 -6.30 4.13 -22.22
N ALA A 136 -7.51 4.14 -21.66
CA ALA A 136 -7.91 5.10 -20.64
C ALA A 136 -7.14 4.88 -19.33
N LEU A 137 -6.97 3.62 -18.92
CA LEU A 137 -6.21 3.27 -17.71
C LEU A 137 -4.73 3.66 -17.83
N TRP A 138 -4.10 3.34 -18.97
CA TRP A 138 -2.71 3.67 -19.26
C TRP A 138 -2.50 5.17 -19.36
N GLY A 139 -3.36 5.87 -20.12
CA GLY A 139 -3.29 7.32 -20.26
C GLY A 139 -3.40 8.04 -18.92
N LEU A 140 -4.30 7.58 -18.04
CA LEU A 140 -4.41 8.11 -16.69
C LEU A 140 -3.12 7.88 -15.88
N ILE A 141 -2.53 6.68 -15.97
CA ILE A 141 -1.32 6.34 -15.22
C ILE A 141 -0.11 7.14 -15.71
N ASP A 142 0.08 7.24 -17.02
CA ASP A 142 1.20 7.94 -17.64
C ASP A 142 1.08 9.46 -17.46
N GLY A 143 -0.14 9.96 -17.25
CA GLY A 143 -0.41 11.33 -16.83
C GLY A 143 0.08 11.67 -15.42
N MET A 144 0.28 10.68 -14.55
CA MET A 144 0.60 10.90 -13.14
C MET A 144 2.02 11.45 -12.92
N PRO A 145 2.24 12.41 -11.98
CA PRO A 145 3.54 13.02 -11.76
C PRO A 145 4.66 12.01 -11.47
N MET A 146 4.39 11.02 -10.61
CA MET A 146 5.37 9.97 -10.28
C MET A 146 5.76 9.15 -11.51
N ARG A 147 4.79 8.81 -12.38
CA ARG A 147 5.06 8.04 -13.60
C ARG A 147 5.93 8.84 -14.58
N LYS A 148 5.68 10.15 -14.71
CA LYS A 148 6.52 11.05 -15.53
C LYS A 148 7.97 11.08 -15.04
N ILE A 149 8.20 11.09 -13.72
CA ILE A 149 9.54 11.07 -13.13
C ILE A 149 10.24 9.73 -13.42
N GLU A 150 9.54 8.61 -13.30
CA GLU A 150 10.06 7.27 -13.64
C GLU A 150 10.54 7.21 -15.10
N MET A 151 9.67 7.59 -16.04
CA MET A 151 9.99 7.60 -17.48
C MET A 151 11.18 8.50 -17.81
N GLN A 152 11.31 9.66 -17.14
CA GLN A 152 12.47 10.55 -17.30
C GLN A 152 13.77 9.89 -16.82
N ARG A 153 13.73 9.16 -15.70
CA ARG A 153 14.89 8.44 -15.16
C ARG A 153 15.29 7.28 -16.07
N GLU A 154 14.32 6.54 -16.60
CA GLU A 154 14.56 5.47 -17.57
C GLU A 154 15.20 6.00 -18.85
N LYS A 155 14.71 7.12 -19.40
CA LYS A 155 15.30 7.78 -20.58
C LYS A 155 16.76 8.18 -20.34
N LYS A 156 17.08 8.71 -19.16
CA LYS A 156 18.47 9.06 -18.79
C LYS A 156 19.37 7.81 -18.72
N ARG A 157 18.88 6.69 -18.22
CA ARG A 157 19.63 5.43 -18.12
C ARG A 157 19.92 4.82 -19.50
N HIS A 158 18.93 4.84 -20.40
CA HIS A 158 19.09 4.29 -21.76
C HIS A 158 19.81 5.23 -22.73
N GLY A 159 19.83 6.54 -22.45
CA GLY A 159 20.52 7.55 -23.25
C GLY A 159 21.97 7.84 -22.85
N ALA A 160 22.51 7.17 -21.83
CA ALA A 160 23.91 7.29 -21.44
C ALA A 160 24.77 6.29 -22.25
N PRO A 161 25.57 6.72 -23.25
CA PRO A 161 26.55 5.84 -23.85
C PRO A 161 27.56 5.44 -22.78
N GLY A 162 27.82 4.13 -22.66
CA GLY A 162 28.73 3.55 -21.69
C GLY A 162 30.11 4.19 -21.75
N GLN A 163 30.39 5.09 -20.82
CA GLN A 163 31.74 5.57 -20.53
C GLN A 163 32.14 5.04 -19.15
N TYR A 164 32.68 3.82 -19.10
CA TYR A 164 33.92 3.47 -18.38
C TYR A 164 34.21 1.97 -18.48
N SER A 165 35.21 1.59 -19.28
CA SER A 165 36.30 0.69 -18.86
C SER A 165 37.27 0.53 -20.03
N GLY A 166 38.14 1.52 -20.16
CA GLY A 166 39.25 1.53 -21.12
C GLY A 166 40.42 2.25 -20.46
N LYS A 167 41.13 1.53 -19.58
CA LYS A 167 42.46 1.78 -19.02
C LYS A 167 42.68 0.61 -18.05
N SER A 168 43.59 -0.33 -18.26
CA SER A 168 44.87 -0.29 -18.96
C SER A 168 45.28 -1.71 -19.37
N GLU A 169 45.58 -1.92 -20.65
CA GLU A 169 46.50 -3.00 -21.06
C GLU A 169 47.95 -2.54 -20.86
N GLN A 170 48.73 -3.43 -20.25
CA GLN A 170 50.14 -3.75 -20.52
C GLN A 170 51.19 -2.61 -20.41
N PHE A 171 52.02 -2.64 -19.35
CA PHE A 171 53.37 -3.24 -19.31
C PHE A 171 54.00 -2.99 -17.93
#